data_AF-A0A4Y2VZH0-F1
#
_entry.id   AF-A0A4Y2VZH0-F1
#
_cell.length_a   1.000
_cell.length_b   1.000
_cell.length_c   1.000
_cell.angle_alpha   90.00
_cell.angle_beta   90.00
_cell.angle_gamma   90.00
#
_symmetry.space_group_name_H-M   'P 1'
#
loop_
_entity.id
_entity.type
_entity.pdbx_description
1 polymer ?
#
loop_
_entity_poly.entity_id
_entity_poly.type
_entity_poly.pdbx_seq_one_letter_code
_entity_poly.pdbx_strand_id
1 'polypeptide(L)'
;MDNASEWIKQVERISTLANWTNELELTNDISCLIGSAKNWQITQGYRSNNWSEWKAAIISRFKRRITMQEFLAHQSDRKLKRNESLVNRICAKDTLFEKGPFTI
;
A
#
# COMPACT_ATOMS: atom_id res chain seq x y z
N MET A 1 6.99 -9.17 1.89
CA MET A 1 5.74 -9.26 1.11
C MET A 1 4.88 -8.06 1.45
N ASP A 2 4.47 -7.29 0.44
CA ASP A 2 3.40 -6.29 0.59
C ASP A 2 2.07 -7.05 0.66
N ASN A 3 1.63 -7.42 1.86
CA ASN A 3 0.56 -8.40 2.05
C ASN A 3 -0.76 -7.99 1.38
N ALA A 4 -1.10 -6.70 1.39
CA ALA A 4 -2.38 -6.21 0.90
C ALA A 4 -2.40 -6.15 -0.63
N SER A 5 -1.31 -5.71 -1.27
CA SER A 5 -1.25 -5.65 -2.75
C SER A 5 -1.29 -7.05 -3.37
N GLU A 6 -0.61 -8.01 -2.75
CA GLU A 6 -0.60 -9.39 -3.22
C GLU A 6 -1.93 -10.10 -2.97
N TRP A 7 -2.55 -9.86 -1.80
CA TRP A 7 -3.89 -10.36 -1.50
C TRP A 7 -4.93 -9.84 -2.49
N ILE A 8 -4.95 -8.53 -2.76
CA ILE A 8 -5.87 -7.93 -3.75
C ILE A 8 -5.69 -8.54 -5.14
N LYS A 9 -4.46 -8.84 -5.58
CA LYS A 9 -4.25 -9.51 -6.88
C LYS A 9 -4.91 -10.89 -6.93
N GLN A 10 -4.95 -11.62 -5.82
CA GLN A 10 -5.63 -12.92 -5.76
C GLN A 10 -7.15 -12.75 -5.81
N VAL A 11 -7.69 -11.75 -5.11
CA VAL A 11 -9.12 -11.40 -5.17
C VAL A 11 -9.51 -11.08 -6.61
N GLU A 12 -8.79 -10.18 -7.28
CA GLU A 12 -9.10 -9.77 -8.66
C GLU A 12 -9.03 -10.95 -9.63
N ARG A 13 -8.09 -11.88 -9.42
CA ARG A 13 -8.00 -13.10 -10.21
C ARG A 13 -9.22 -14.00 -10.02
N ILE A 14 -9.69 -14.18 -8.79
CA ILE A 14 -10.90 -14.96 -8.48
C ILE A 14 -12.15 -14.26 -9.03
N SER A 15 -12.27 -12.95 -8.80
CA SER A 15 -13.35 -12.08 -9.31
C SER A 15 -13.48 -12.22 -10.83
N THR A 16 -12.35 -12.14 -11.55
CA THR A 16 -12.32 -12.30 -13.01
C THR A 16 -12.77 -13.70 -13.45
N LEU A 17 -12.33 -14.76 -12.77
CA LEU A 17 -12.72 -16.14 -13.10
C LEU A 17 -14.20 -16.42 -12.81
N ALA A 18 -14.76 -15.77 -11.79
CA ALA A 18 -16.12 -15.97 -11.35
C ALA A 18 -17.11 -14.93 -11.91
N ASN A 19 -16.66 -14.00 -12.76
CA ASN A 19 -17.44 -12.87 -13.28
C ASN A 19 -18.16 -12.08 -12.17
N TRP A 20 -17.47 -11.77 -11.08
CA TRP A 20 -18.05 -10.95 -10.02
C TRP A 20 -18.26 -9.50 -10.48
N THR A 21 -19.30 -8.88 -9.95
CA THR A 21 -19.49 -7.43 -10.07
C THR A 21 -18.61 -6.71 -9.04
N ASN A 22 -18.29 -5.44 -9.28
CA ASN A 22 -17.54 -4.61 -8.32
C ASN A 22 -18.20 -4.57 -6.93
N GLU A 23 -19.53 -4.62 -6.87
CA GLU A 23 -20.30 -4.63 -5.63
C GLU A 23 -20.15 -5.95 -4.87
N LEU A 24 -20.17 -7.07 -5.59
CA LEU A 24 -19.94 -8.40 -5.01
C LEU A 24 -18.50 -8.56 -4.54
N GLU A 25 -17.53 -8.09 -5.34
CA GLU A 25 -16.10 -8.11 -4.98
C GLU A 25 -15.85 -7.33 -3.69
N LEU A 26 -16.37 -6.09 -3.60
CA LEU A 26 -16.27 -5.28 -2.39
C LEU A 26 -16.91 -5.95 -1.17
N THR A 27 -18.11 -6.51 -1.34
CA THR A 27 -18.84 -7.17 -0.24
C THR A 27 -18.09 -8.42 0.25
N ASN A 28 -17.61 -9.24 -0.68
CA ASN A 28 -16.84 -10.44 -0.39
C ASN A 28 -15.55 -10.10 0.36
N ASP A 29 -14.82 -9.09 -0.09
CA ASP A 29 -13.57 -8.68 0.52
C ASP A 29 -13.73 -8.13 1.93
N ILE A 30 -14.74 -7.29 2.15
CA ILE A 30 -15.09 -6.79 3.47
C ILE A 30 -15.39 -7.97 4.43
N SER A 31 -16.05 -9.01 3.93
CA SER A 31 -16.40 -10.20 4.74
C SER A 31 -15.18 -11.03 5.16
N CYS A 32 -14.12 -11.04 4.34
CA CYS A 32 -12.88 -11.77 4.62
C CYS A 32 -11.93 -11.03 5.58
N LEU A 33 -12.22 -9.76 5.91
CA LEU A 33 -11.34 -8.99 6.79
C LEU A 33 -11.37 -9.50 8.23
N ILE A 34 -10.17 -9.57 8.82
CA ILE A 34 -9.96 -9.94 10.22
C ILE A 34 -9.02 -8.95 10.93
N GLY A 35 -9.05 -8.95 12.26
CA GLY A 35 -8.14 -8.17 13.10
C GLY A 35 -8.09 -6.68 12.73
N SER A 36 -6.87 -6.15 12.57
CA SER A 36 -6.63 -4.73 12.27
C SER A 36 -7.27 -4.27 10.96
N ALA A 37 -7.41 -5.14 9.95
CA ALA A 37 -8.05 -4.79 8.69
C ALA A 37 -9.56 -4.60 8.88
N LYS A 38 -10.20 -5.48 9.65
CA LYS A 38 -11.62 -5.34 10.01
C LYS A 38 -11.88 -4.06 10.82
N ASN A 39 -11.01 -3.75 11.79
CA ASN A 39 -11.11 -2.51 12.57
C ASN A 39 -10.94 -1.26 11.69
N TRP A 40 -10.00 -1.29 10.74
CA TRP A 40 -9.84 -0.21 9.77
C TRP A 40 -11.09 -0.04 8.89
N GLN A 41 -11.70 -1.13 8.44
CA GLN A 41 -12.93 -1.05 7.65
C GLN A 41 -14.05 -0.34 8.40
N ILE A 42 -14.28 -0.71 9.66
CA ILE A 42 -15.33 -0.13 10.51
C ILE A 42 -15.09 1.37 10.77
N THR A 43 -13.84 1.79 10.96
CA THR A 43 -13.51 3.15 11.39
C THR A 43 -13.22 4.12 10.24
N GLN A 44 -12.73 3.63 9.10
CA GLN A 44 -12.25 4.46 8.00
C GLN A 44 -12.65 3.92 6.62
N GLY A 45 -12.53 2.60 6.42
CA GLY A 45 -12.74 1.98 5.10
C GLY A 45 -14.19 2.07 4.59
N TYR A 46 -15.17 2.23 5.47
CA TYR A 46 -16.59 2.43 5.10
C TYR A 46 -16.84 3.69 4.25
N ARG A 47 -15.88 4.62 4.18
CA ARG A 47 -15.99 5.87 3.42
C ARG A 47 -15.78 5.69 1.91
N SER A 48 -15.20 4.57 1.49
CA SER A 48 -15.00 4.24 0.08
C SER A 48 -16.30 3.67 -0.50
N ASN A 49 -16.81 4.29 -1.56
CA ASN A 49 -18.15 3.96 -2.09
C ASN A 49 -18.14 2.88 -3.16
N ASN A 50 -16.97 2.55 -3.70
CA ASN A 50 -16.80 1.55 -4.74
C ASN A 50 -15.51 0.75 -4.55
N TRP A 51 -15.43 -0.38 -5.25
CA TRP A 51 -14.29 -1.29 -5.22
C TRP A 51 -12.95 -0.59 -5.49
N SER A 52 -12.87 0.27 -6.50
CA SER A 52 -11.63 0.95 -6.89
C SER A 52 -11.09 1.85 -5.78
N GLU A 53 -11.94 2.68 -5.19
CA GLU A 53 -11.58 3.54 -4.06
C GLU A 53 -11.14 2.72 -2.84
N TRP A 54 -11.90 1.68 -2.53
CA TRP A 54 -11.65 0.82 -1.38
C TRP A 54 -10.33 0.07 -1.51
N LYS A 55 -10.06 -0.51 -2.69
CA LYS A 55 -8.81 -1.16 -3.05
C LYS A 55 -7.62 -0.22 -2.88
N ALA A 56 -7.71 1.00 -3.39
CA ALA A 56 -6.63 1.98 -3.23
C ALA A 56 -6.37 2.31 -1.75
N ALA A 57 -7.44 2.46 -0.96
CA ALA A 57 -7.36 2.79 0.45
C ALA A 57 -6.74 1.67 1.29
N ILE A 58 -7.16 0.40 1.08
CA ILE A 58 -6.63 -0.73 1.85
C ILE A 58 -5.15 -1.01 1.50
N ILE A 59 -4.78 -0.92 0.21
CA ILE A 59 -3.39 -1.06 -0.22
C ILE A 59 -2.52 0.02 0.41
N SER A 60 -2.99 1.27 0.42
CA SER A 60 -2.26 2.39 1.03
C SER A 60 -2.09 2.19 2.54
N ARG A 61 -3.16 1.80 3.25
CA ARG A 61 -3.17 1.63 4.70
C ARG A 61 -2.20 0.55 5.20
N PHE A 62 -2.11 -0.55 4.46
CA PHE A 62 -1.34 -1.74 4.81
C PHE A 62 -0.07 -1.91 3.97
N LYS A 63 0.32 -0.88 3.21
CA LYS A 63 1.60 -0.84 2.49
C LYS A 63 2.75 -1.07 3.46
N ARG A 64 3.69 -1.98 3.14
CA ARG A 64 4.86 -2.20 3.99
C ARG A 64 5.68 -0.91 4.03
N ARG A 65 5.90 -0.40 5.23
CA ARG A 65 6.92 0.62 5.47
C ARG A 65 8.26 -0.06 5.68
N ILE A 66 9.32 0.56 5.16
CA ILE A 66 10.68 0.07 5.45
C ILE A 66 10.97 0.32 6.94
N THR A 67 11.68 -0.61 7.56
CA THR A 67 12.13 -0.49 8.94
C THR A 67 13.10 0.68 9.10
N MET A 68 13.30 1.15 10.33
CA MET A 68 14.33 2.18 10.61
C MET A 68 15.72 1.72 10.16
N GLN A 69 16.04 0.43 10.33
CA GLN A 69 17.33 -0.12 9.89
C GLN A 69 17.48 -0.09 8.37
N GLU A 70 16.46 -0.53 7.62
CA GLU A 70 16.45 -0.44 6.15
C GLU A 70 16.51 1.02 5.68
N PHE A 71 15.80 1.93 6.36
CA PHE A 71 15.82 3.36 6.06
C PHE A 71 17.22 3.96 6.24
N LEU A 72 17.89 3.65 7.36
CA LEU A 72 19.26 4.11 7.63
C LEU A 72 20.26 3.52 6.64
N ALA A 73 20.14 2.24 6.28
CA ALA A 73 20.97 1.60 5.26
C ALA A 73 20.81 2.27 3.89
N HIS A 74 19.57 2.58 3.48
CA HIS A 74 19.30 3.31 2.24
C HIS A 74 19.87 4.74 2.26
N GLN A 75 19.89 5.42 3.41
CA GLN A 75 20.54 6.73 3.55
C GLN A 75 22.07 6.62 3.45
N SER A 76 22.68 5.59 4.05
CA SER A 76 24.15 5.43 4.08
C SER A 76 24.73 4.99 2.73
N ASP A 77 24.03 4.12 2.00
CA ASP A 77 24.50 3.60 0.70
C ASP A 77 24.44 4.64 -0.41
N ARG A 78 23.54 5.62 -0.30
CA ARG A 78 23.31 6.61 -1.36
C ARG A 78 24.31 7.78 -1.28
N LYS A 79 25.56 7.52 -1.66
CA LYS A 79 26.58 8.56 -1.86
C LYS A 79 26.27 9.37 -3.14
N LEU A 80 26.45 10.69 -3.08
CA LEU A 80 26.26 11.59 -4.22
C LEU A 80 27.14 11.14 -5.39
N LYS A 81 26.52 10.83 -6.54
CA LYS A 81 27.29 10.47 -7.75
C LYS A 81 27.74 11.76 -8.45
N ARG A 82 28.94 11.73 -9.04
CA ARG A 82 29.58 12.89 -9.70
C ARG A 82 28.70 13.57 -10.77
N ASN A 83 27.77 12.83 -11.37
CA ASN A 83 26.90 13.29 -12.46
C ASN A 83 25.40 13.27 -12.08
N GLU A 84 25.06 13.14 -10.81
CA GLU A 84 23.66 13.20 -10.35
C GLU A 84 23.21 14.65 -10.19
N SER A 85 22.10 15.03 -10.83
CA SER A 85 21.51 16.34 -10.63
C SER A 85 20.94 16.48 -9.22
N LEU A 86 20.96 17.69 -8.68
CA LEU A 86 20.39 17.97 -7.36
C LEU A 86 18.89 17.63 -7.29
N VAL A 87 18.16 17.86 -8.38
CA VAL A 87 16.72 17.53 -8.49
C VAL A 87 16.49 16.04 -8.36
N ASN A 88 17.23 15.21 -9.11
CA ASN A 88 17.12 13.74 -9.03
C ASN A 88 17.46 13.23 -7.63
N ARG A 89 18.40 13.90 -6.96
CA ARG A 89 18.74 13.59 -5.57
C ARG A 89 17.59 13.90 -4.62
N ILE A 90 16.98 15.09 -4.73
CA ILE A 90 15.84 15.51 -3.89
C ILE A 90 14.65 14.58 -4.09
N CYS A 91 14.21 14.36 -5.34
CA CYS A 91 13.04 13.51 -5.62
C CYS A 91 13.19 12.11 -5.02
N ALA A 92 14.37 11.50 -5.14
CA ALA A 92 14.57 10.17 -4.60
C ALA A 92 14.84 10.15 -3.08
N LYS A 93 15.20 11.28 -2.46
CA LYS A 93 15.11 11.41 -0.99
C LYS A 93 13.65 11.45 -0.56
N ASP A 94 12.81 12.22 -1.24
CA ASP A 94 11.37 12.30 -0.93
C ASP A 94 10.70 10.93 -1.05
N THR A 95 10.99 10.17 -2.11
CA THR A 95 10.51 8.79 -2.27
C THR A 95 10.93 7.86 -1.13
N LEU A 96 12.13 8.05 -0.55
CA LEU A 96 12.61 7.26 0.57
C LEU A 96 11.87 7.63 1.87
N PHE A 97 11.56 8.91 2.07
CA PHE A 97 10.76 9.39 3.19
C PHE A 97 9.33 8.87 3.14
N GLU A 98 8.69 8.84 1.96
CA GLU A 98 7.34 8.25 1.78
C GLU A 98 7.26 6.77 2.17
N LYS A 99 8.36 6.03 2.00
CA LYS A 99 8.43 4.60 2.36
C LYS A 99 8.87 4.37 3.81
N GLY A 100 9.35 5.42 4.48
CA GLY A 100 10.00 5.34 5.78
C GLY A 100 9.10 4.79 6.89
N PRO A 101 9.69 4.44 8.04
CA PRO A 101 8.96 3.86 9.17
C PRO A 101 8.01 4.84 9.86
N PHE A 102 8.03 6.11 9.48
CA PHE A 102 7.31 7.18 10.15
C PHE A 102 5.80 7.10 9.89
N THR A 103 5.01 7.29 10.94
CA THR A 103 3.58 7.60 10.82
C THR A 103 3.46 9.12 10.88
N ILE A 104 3.29 9.75 9.71
CA ILE A 104 2.93 11.16 9.62
C ILE A 104 1.44 11.29 9.90
#